data_AF-A0A024P9N5-F1
#
_entry.id   AF-A0A024P9N5-F1
#
_cell.length_a   1.000
_cell.length_b   1.000
_cell.length_c   1.000
_cell.angle_alpha   90.00
_cell.angle_beta   90.00
_cell.angle_gamma   90.00
#
_symmetry.space_group_name_H-M   'P 1'
#
loop_
_entity.id
_entity.type
_entity.pdbx_description
1 polymer ?
#
loop_
_entity_poly.entity_id
_entity_poly.type
_entity_poly.pdbx_seq_one_letter_code
_entity_poly.pdbx_strand_id
1 'polypeptide(L)'
;MEKGDHGQPIQTPFYYGWVVVLIAGFSVFFSGPGQTYSISIFIDYYIQDFDYSRSVVSGIYSAATLVAGITLFMMGRLIDRFGQRTMMVTVSALGPLPFGVFFDWLGGYQEVILLTILFPVTAGILVLLSPQPKYEDYYA
;
A
#
# COMPACT_ATOMS: atom_id res chain seq x y z
N MET A 1 -16.78 27.44 28.36
CA MET A 1 -16.95 26.45 27.28
C MET A 1 -16.06 25.28 27.62
N GLU A 2 -16.71 24.16 27.90
CA GLU A 2 -16.17 22.94 28.48
C GLU A 2 -15.11 22.34 27.55
N LYS A 3 -13.90 22.13 28.10
CA LYS A 3 -12.81 21.47 27.40
C LYS A 3 -13.22 20.00 27.30
N GLY A 4 -13.75 19.60 26.14
CA GLY A 4 -14.23 18.24 25.90
C GLY A 4 -13.16 17.24 26.36
N ASP A 5 -13.53 16.40 27.32
CA ASP A 5 -12.69 15.34 27.84
C ASP A 5 -12.37 14.38 26.69
N HIS A 6 -11.16 14.49 26.13
CA HIS A 6 -10.60 13.48 25.23
C HIS A 6 -10.11 12.27 26.05
N GLY A 7 -10.98 11.76 26.93
CA GLY A 7 -10.76 10.50 27.62
C GLY A 7 -10.53 9.41 26.58
N GLN A 8 -9.48 8.61 26.76
CA GLN A 8 -9.17 7.53 25.82
C GLN A 8 -10.42 6.64 25.67
N PRO A 9 -10.83 6.28 24.44
CA PRO A 9 -12.06 5.53 24.19
C PRO A 9 -12.08 4.15 24.87
N ILE A 10 -10.93 3.67 25.33
CA ILE A 10 -10.76 2.43 26.10
C ILE A 10 -9.83 2.74 27.27
N GLN A 11 -10.32 2.64 28.50
CA GLN A 11 -9.49 2.78 29.70
C GLN A 11 -8.87 1.42 30.02
N THR A 12 -7.70 1.14 29.46
CA THR A 12 -6.92 -0.06 29.78
C THR A 12 -6.11 0.15 31.07
N PRO A 13 -5.91 -0.89 31.91
CA PRO A 13 -5.12 -0.79 33.14
C PRO A 13 -3.61 -0.59 32.89
N PHE A 14 -3.20 -0.56 31.61
CA PHE A 14 -1.84 -0.37 31.14
C PHE A 14 -1.83 0.61 29.96
N TYR A 15 -0.65 1.14 29.62
CA TYR A 15 -0.50 2.10 28.52
C TYR A 15 -0.90 1.48 27.17
N TYR A 16 -1.99 1.98 26.56
CA TYR A 16 -2.57 1.48 25.31
C TYR A 16 -1.57 1.47 24.13
N GLY A 17 -0.53 2.32 24.17
CA GLY A 17 0.50 2.34 23.13
C GLY A 17 1.23 1.00 22.96
N TRP A 18 1.32 0.16 23.98
CA TRP A 18 1.87 -1.20 23.84
C TRP A 18 1.04 -2.08 22.91
N VAL A 19 -0.29 -1.93 22.93
CA VAL A 19 -1.18 -2.63 22.00
C VAL A 19 -0.93 -2.16 20.58
N VAL A 20 -0.78 -0.84 20.38
CA VAL A 20 -0.50 -0.24 19.07
C VAL A 20 0.84 -0.73 18.51
N VAL A 21 1.89 -0.78 19.35
CA VAL A 21 3.21 -1.30 18.96
C VAL A 21 3.13 -2.76 18.53
N LEU A 22 2.41 -3.60 19.29
CA LEU A 22 2.22 -5.01 18.92
C LEU A 22 1.47 -5.16 17.60
N ILE A 23 0.34 -4.46 17.42
CA ILE A 23 -0.45 -4.51 16.19
C ILE A 23 0.37 -4.02 14.99
N ALA A 24 1.11 -2.91 15.13
CA ALA A 24 1.99 -2.39 14.09
C ALA A 24 3.12 -3.39 13.76
N GLY A 25 3.75 -3.98 14.77
CA GLY A 25 4.78 -5.00 14.61
C GLY A 25 4.27 -6.22 13.84
N PHE A 26 3.10 -6.75 14.21
CA PHE A 26 2.45 -7.82 13.45
C PHE A 26 2.09 -7.40 12.03
N SER A 27 1.59 -6.19 11.83
CA SER A 27 1.22 -5.68 10.50
C SER A 27 2.45 -5.64 9.57
N VAL A 28 3.60 -5.16 10.07
CA VAL A 28 4.86 -5.15 9.33
C VAL A 28 5.36 -6.58 9.08
N PHE A 29 5.32 -7.45 10.09
CA PHE A 29 5.73 -8.85 9.96
C PHE A 29 4.93 -9.60 8.89
N PHE A 30 3.60 -9.53 8.95
CA PHE A 30 2.73 -10.17 7.96
C PHE A 30 2.79 -9.53 6.58
N SER A 31 3.28 -8.29 6.46
CA SER A 31 3.58 -7.71 5.15
C SER A 31 4.80 -8.37 4.50
N GLY A 32 5.78 -8.87 5.28
CA GLY A 32 7.05 -9.41 4.80
C GLY A 32 6.94 -10.48 3.71
N PRO A 33 6.10 -11.52 3.87
CA PRO A 33 5.87 -12.54 2.84
C PRO A 33 5.26 -12.02 1.53
N GLY A 34 4.76 -10.77 1.47
CA GLY A 34 4.29 -10.13 0.25
C GLY A 34 5.25 -9.09 -0.35
N GLN A 35 6.41 -8.86 0.29
CA GLN A 35 7.37 -7.82 -0.11
C GLN A 35 8.46 -8.37 -1.04
N THR A 36 9.46 -7.54 -1.32
CA THR A 36 10.65 -7.82 -2.13
C THR A 36 11.27 -9.20 -1.92
N TYR A 37 11.34 -9.68 -0.67
CA TYR A 37 11.97 -10.97 -0.34
C TYR A 37 11.26 -12.14 -1.02
N SER A 38 9.93 -12.18 -0.99
CA SER A 38 9.16 -13.25 -1.63
C SER A 38 9.29 -13.19 -3.14
N ILE A 39 9.20 -11.99 -3.74
CA ILE A 39 9.43 -11.81 -5.18
C ILE A 39 10.79 -12.37 -5.60
N SER A 40 11.84 -12.15 -4.78
CA SER A 40 13.20 -12.62 -5.08
C SER A 40 13.32 -14.14 -5.15
N ILE A 41 12.54 -14.88 -4.35
CA ILE A 41 12.51 -16.35 -4.38
C ILE A 41 11.90 -16.88 -5.68
N PHE A 42 10.92 -16.15 -6.25
CA PHE A 42 10.20 -16.59 -7.44
C PHE A 42 10.84 -16.13 -8.77
N ILE A 43 11.91 -15.32 -8.74
CA ILE A 43 12.57 -14.80 -9.95
C ILE A 43 12.98 -15.92 -10.92
N ASP A 44 13.61 -16.98 -10.43
CA ASP A 44 14.06 -18.08 -11.29
C ASP A 44 12.88 -18.86 -11.90
N TYR A 45 11.76 -18.96 -11.18
CA TYR A 45 10.52 -19.56 -11.70
C TYR A 45 9.91 -18.69 -12.81
N TYR A 46 9.89 -17.35 -12.63
CA TYR A 46 9.40 -16.45 -13.68
C TYR A 46 10.24 -16.51 -14.95
N ILE A 47 11.56 -16.63 -14.81
CA ILE A 47 12.47 -16.79 -15.95
C ILE A 47 12.14 -18.08 -16.72
N GLN A 48 11.88 -19.17 -16.00
CA GLN A 48 11.60 -20.47 -16.59
C GLN A 48 10.20 -20.56 -17.22
N ASP A 49 9.17 -20.05 -16.54
CA ASP A 49 7.78 -20.14 -17.00
C ASP A 49 7.45 -19.15 -18.13
N PHE A 50 8.05 -17.96 -18.11
CA PHE A 50 7.77 -16.91 -19.11
C PHE A 50 8.85 -16.78 -20.19
N ASP A 51 9.90 -17.62 -20.15
CA ASP A 51 11.07 -17.57 -21.05
C ASP A 51 11.74 -16.16 -21.08
N TYR A 52 11.73 -15.49 -19.94
CA TYR A 52 12.28 -14.14 -19.80
C TYR A 52 13.76 -14.16 -19.43
N SER A 53 14.55 -13.27 -20.02
CA SER A 53 15.93 -13.07 -19.57
C SER A 53 16.00 -12.45 -18.16
N ARG A 54 17.03 -12.80 -17.39
CA ARG A 54 17.31 -12.17 -16.07
C ARG A 54 17.31 -10.64 -16.13
N SER A 55 17.85 -10.08 -17.21
CA SER A 55 17.89 -8.63 -17.43
C SER A 55 16.49 -8.02 -17.53
N VAL A 56 15.56 -8.66 -18.25
CA VAL A 56 14.17 -8.19 -18.37
C VAL A 56 13.47 -8.20 -17.01
N VAL A 57 13.58 -9.31 -16.26
CA VAL A 57 12.97 -9.42 -14.92
C VAL A 57 13.53 -8.37 -13.96
N SER A 58 14.86 -8.17 -13.96
CA SER A 58 15.50 -7.13 -13.13
C SER A 58 15.11 -5.71 -13.53
N GLY A 59 14.91 -5.46 -14.83
CA GLY A 59 14.45 -4.17 -15.37
C GLY A 59 13.02 -3.86 -14.93
N ILE A 60 12.11 -4.83 -15.04
CA ILE A 60 10.72 -4.71 -14.57
C ILE A 60 10.70 -4.44 -13.06
N TYR A 61 11.47 -5.20 -12.27
CA TYR A 61 11.54 -5.03 -10.83
C TYR A 61 12.07 -3.65 -10.41
N SER A 62 13.10 -3.16 -11.10
CA SER A 62 13.67 -1.82 -10.86
C SER A 62 12.68 -0.71 -11.22
N ALA A 63 12.00 -0.83 -12.36
CA ALA A 63 10.97 0.12 -12.77
C ALA A 63 9.80 0.14 -11.78
N ALA A 64 9.32 -1.02 -11.34
CA ALA A 64 8.28 -1.14 -10.33
C ALA A 64 8.69 -0.49 -9.00
N THR A 65 9.94 -0.68 -8.56
CA THR A 65 10.49 -0.07 -7.34
C THR A 65 10.54 1.46 -7.45
N LEU A 66 10.98 1.99 -8.60
CA LEU A 66 11.03 3.43 -8.84
C LEU A 66 9.63 4.05 -8.84
N VAL A 67 8.68 3.39 -9.52
CA VAL A 67 7.28 3.81 -9.53
C VAL A 67 6.71 3.80 -8.12
N ALA A 68 6.94 2.75 -7.33
CA ALA A 68 6.52 2.68 -5.93
C ALA A 68 7.10 3.84 -5.10
N GLY A 69 8.39 4.16 -5.29
CA GLY A 69 9.05 5.30 -4.64
C GLY A 69 8.38 6.64 -4.96
N ILE A 70 7.98 6.87 -6.21
CA ILE A 70 7.22 8.07 -6.60
C ILE A 70 5.84 8.08 -5.94
N THR A 71 5.16 6.92 -5.87
CA THR A 71 3.85 6.79 -5.24
C THR A 71 3.89 7.00 -3.71
N LEU A 72 5.04 6.86 -3.05
CA LEU A 72 5.16 7.10 -1.60
C LEU A 72 4.88 8.56 -1.21
N PHE A 73 5.30 9.53 -2.02
CA PHE A 73 5.00 10.96 -1.78
C PHE A 73 3.48 11.21 -1.73
N MET A 74 2.75 10.53 -2.61
CA MET A 74 1.29 10.58 -2.67
C MET A 74 0.66 9.89 -1.46
N MET A 75 1.17 8.70 -1.10
CA MET A 75 0.63 7.94 0.02
C MET A 75 0.76 8.72 1.33
N GLY A 76 1.88 9.45 1.51
CA GLY A 76 2.05 10.38 2.63
C GLY A 76 0.93 11.44 2.69
N ARG A 77 0.68 12.13 1.57
CA ARG A 77 -0.38 13.15 1.50
C ARG A 77 -1.79 12.59 1.76
N LEU A 78 -2.07 11.35 1.32
CA LEU A 78 -3.35 10.68 1.57
C LEU A 78 -3.50 10.29 3.05
N ILE A 79 -2.43 9.78 3.68
CA ILE A 79 -2.40 9.48 5.12
C ILE A 79 -2.62 10.74 5.94
N ASP A 80 -1.97 11.84 5.58
CA ASP A 80 -2.13 13.13 6.27
C ASP A 80 -3.55 13.68 6.13
N ARG A 81 -4.24 13.41 5.02
CA ARG A 81 -5.60 13.88 4.76
C ARG A 81 -6.70 13.03 5.40
N PHE A 82 -6.61 11.71 5.30
CA PHE A 82 -7.68 10.78 5.69
C PHE A 82 -7.42 10.08 7.04
N GLY A 83 -6.22 10.29 7.60
CA GLY A 83 -5.77 9.67 8.83
C GLY A 83 -5.25 8.24 8.62
N GLN A 84 -4.21 7.89 9.38
CA GLN A 84 -3.52 6.60 9.27
C GLN A 84 -4.45 5.39 9.46
N ARG A 85 -5.38 5.45 10.43
CA ARG A 85 -6.28 4.33 10.75
C ARG A 85 -7.23 4.00 9.59
N THR A 86 -7.86 5.02 9.00
CA THR A 86 -8.76 4.87 7.85
C THR A 86 -7.99 4.34 6.65
N MET A 87 -6.81 4.91 6.36
CA MET A 87 -5.98 4.48 5.23
C MET A 87 -5.53 3.02 5.37
N MET A 88 -5.11 2.59 6.57
CA MET A 88 -4.72 1.21 6.81
C MET A 88 -5.86 0.22 6.49
N VAL A 89 -7.08 0.51 6.95
CA VAL A 89 -8.24 -0.37 6.72
C VAL A 89 -8.63 -0.38 5.24
N THR A 90 -8.71 0.79 4.61
CA THR A 90 -9.10 0.91 3.20
C THR A 90 -8.11 0.23 2.26
N VAL A 91 -6.80 0.45 2.46
CA VAL A 91 -5.77 -0.15 1.59
C VAL A 91 -5.67 -1.66 1.80
N SER A 92 -5.75 -2.14 3.04
CA SER A 92 -5.70 -3.59 3.30
C SER A 92 -6.94 -4.33 2.80
N ALA A 93 -8.12 -3.72 2.89
CA ALA A 93 -9.37 -4.33 2.42
C ALA A 93 -9.54 -4.28 0.89
N LEU A 94 -9.21 -3.13 0.27
CA LEU A 94 -9.44 -2.92 -1.16
C LEU A 94 -8.24 -3.28 -2.03
N GLY A 95 -7.02 -3.24 -1.50
CA GLY A 95 -5.80 -3.49 -2.26
C GLY A 95 -5.75 -4.85 -2.97
N PRO A 96 -6.20 -5.96 -2.35
CA PRO A 96 -6.19 -7.28 -2.99
C PRO A 96 -7.32 -7.48 -4.02
N LEU A 97 -8.41 -6.70 -3.95
CA LEU A 97 -9.61 -6.94 -4.77
C LEU A 97 -9.35 -6.92 -6.28
N PRO A 98 -8.59 -5.95 -6.85
CA PRO A 98 -8.28 -5.96 -8.27
C PRO A 98 -7.57 -7.24 -8.70
N PHE A 99 -6.67 -7.80 -7.89
CA PHE A 99 -5.95 -9.02 -8.23
C PHE A 99 -6.89 -10.23 -8.36
N GLY A 100 -7.86 -10.37 -7.44
CA GLY A 100 -8.85 -11.44 -7.52
C GLY A 100 -9.75 -11.30 -8.73
N VAL A 101 -10.30 -10.10 -8.96
CA VAL A 101 -11.21 -9.82 -10.09
C VAL A 101 -10.50 -10.02 -11.43
N PHE A 102 -9.26 -9.53 -11.58
CA PHE A 102 -8.52 -9.70 -12.83
C PHE A 102 -8.10 -11.15 -13.06
N PHE A 103 -7.78 -11.91 -12.02
CA PHE A 103 -7.49 -13.33 -12.15
C PHE A 103 -8.71 -14.11 -12.66
N ASP A 104 -9.88 -13.86 -12.07
CA ASP A 104 -11.13 -14.53 -12.46
C ASP A 104 -11.53 -14.22 -13.91
N TRP A 105 -11.21 -13.03 -14.40
CA TRP A 105 -11.57 -12.59 -15.76
C TRP A 105 -10.55 -12.99 -16.83
N LEU A 106 -9.25 -12.90 -16.52
CA LEU A 106 -8.18 -13.05 -17.51
C LEU A 106 -7.60 -14.48 -17.52
N GLY A 107 -7.88 -15.28 -16.48
CA GLY A 107 -7.49 -16.69 -16.42
C GLY A 107 -5.98 -16.94 -16.31
N GLY A 108 -5.18 -15.90 -16.08
CA GLY A 108 -3.72 -16.01 -16.03
C GLY A 108 -3.06 -14.89 -15.23
N TYR A 109 -1.98 -15.23 -14.53
CA TYR A 109 -1.25 -14.28 -13.67
C TYR A 109 -0.44 -13.25 -14.47
N GLN A 110 -0.07 -13.55 -15.71
CA GLN A 110 0.73 -12.66 -16.55
C GLN A 110 0.02 -11.33 -16.83
N GLU A 111 -1.26 -11.40 -17.20
CA GLU A 111 -2.07 -10.21 -17.49
C GLU A 111 -2.36 -9.41 -16.23
N VAL A 112 -2.60 -10.10 -15.10
CA VAL A 112 -2.78 -9.46 -13.79
C VAL A 112 -1.53 -8.65 -13.44
N ILE A 113 -0.33 -9.24 -13.57
CA ILE A 113 0.95 -8.58 -13.27
C ILE A 113 1.14 -7.33 -14.13
N LEU A 114 0.89 -7.41 -15.45
CA LEU A 114 1.00 -6.28 -16.37
C LEU A 114 0.00 -5.15 -16.03
N LEU A 115 -1.25 -5.49 -15.71
CA LEU A 115 -2.26 -4.51 -15.30
C LEU A 115 -1.91 -3.83 -13.97
N THR A 116 -1.27 -4.53 -13.03
CA THR A 116 -0.85 -3.91 -11.77
C THR A 116 0.19 -2.81 -11.96
N ILE A 117 1.00 -2.85 -13.03
CA ILE A 117 1.97 -1.78 -13.32
C ILE A 117 1.25 -0.47 -13.67
N LEU A 118 0.03 -0.55 -14.23
CA LEU A 118 -0.77 0.62 -14.57
C LEU A 118 -1.41 1.29 -13.34
N PHE A 119 -1.67 0.55 -12.25
CA PHE A 119 -2.31 1.09 -11.05
C PHE A 119 -1.51 2.22 -10.36
N PRO A 120 -0.22 2.05 -10.02
CA PRO A 120 0.55 3.12 -9.39
C PRO A 120 0.84 4.27 -10.36
N VAL A 121 0.91 4.01 -11.67
CA VAL A 121 1.06 5.05 -12.70
C VAL A 121 -0.21 5.92 -12.80
N THR A 122 -1.39 5.30 -12.90
CA THR A 122 -2.68 6.00 -12.99
C THR A 122 -3.01 6.74 -11.69
N ALA A 123 -2.72 6.13 -10.54
CA ALA A 123 -2.85 6.80 -9.25
C ALA A 123 -1.90 8.00 -9.13
N GLY A 124 -0.66 7.88 -9.62
CA GLY A 124 0.29 8.99 -9.69
C GLY A 124 -0.23 10.17 -10.53
N ILE A 125 -0.83 9.90 -11.69
CA ILE A 125 -1.45 10.93 -12.55
C ILE A 125 -2.63 11.60 -11.85
N LEU A 126 -3.54 10.82 -11.26
CA LEU A 126 -4.70 11.36 -10.52
C LEU A 126 -4.29 12.26 -9.36
N VAL A 127 -3.12 12.04 -8.78
CA VAL A 127 -2.64 12.84 -7.65
C VAL A 127 -1.90 14.11 -8.06
N LEU A 128 -1.23 14.13 -9.21
CA LEU A 128 -0.79 15.40 -9.81
C LEU A 128 -1.98 16.33 -10.06
N LEU A 129 -3.15 15.76 -10.31
CA LEU A 129 -4.40 16.49 -10.49
C LEU A 129 -5.16 16.77 -9.17
N SER A 130 -4.74 16.18 -8.04
CA SER A 130 -5.44 16.36 -6.76
C SER A 130 -5.03 17.67 -6.06
N PRO A 131 -5.99 18.56 -5.75
CA PRO A 131 -5.69 19.84 -5.12
C PRO A 131 -5.14 19.66 -3.69
N GLN A 132 -4.24 20.55 -3.29
CA GLN A 132 -3.62 20.54 -1.96
C GLN A 132 -4.67 20.78 -0.86
N PRO A 133 -4.55 20.10 0.31
CA PRO A 133 -5.47 20.31 1.42
C PRO A 133 -5.34 21.74 1.96
N LYS A 134 -6.47 22.42 2.17
CA LYS A 134 -6.51 23.73 2.82
C LYS A 134 -6.51 23.55 4.33
N TYR A 135 -5.52 24.13 5.00
CA TYR A 135 -5.33 23.99 6.44
C TYR A 135 -6.29 24.85 7.29
N GLU A 136 -7.10 25.70 6.64
CA GLU A 136 -8.04 26.62 7.29
C GLU A 136 -9.22 25.91 7.97
N ASP A 137 -9.52 24.67 7.58
CA ASP A 137 -10.64 23.88 8.13
C ASP A 137 -10.29 23.16 9.46
N TYR A 138 -9.02 23.17 9.90
CA TYR A 138 -8.58 22.49 11.13
C TYR A 138 -8.76 23.33 12.41
N TYR A 139 -9.03 24.63 12.28
CA TYR A 139 -9.10 25.57 13.40
C TYR A 139 -10.42 26.37 13.46
N ALA A 140 -11.44 25.97 12.68
CA ALA A 140 -12.77 26.59 12.66
C ALA A 140 -13.72 25.95 13.68
#